data_AF-A0A9P3UXG6-F1
#
_entry.id   AF-A0A9P3UXG6-F1
#
_cell.length_a   1.000
_cell.length_b   1.000
_cell.length_c   1.000
_cell.angle_alpha   90.00
_cell.angle_beta   90.00
_cell.angle_gamma   90.00
#
_symmetry.space_group_name_H-M   'P 1'
#
loop_
_entity.id
_entity.type
_entity.pdbx_description
1 polymer ?
#
loop_
_entity_poly.entity_id
_entity_poly.type
_entity_poly.pdbx_seq_one_letter_code
_entity_poly.pdbx_strand_id
1 'polypeptide(L)'
;MASWPELGTRIALRYRRSPGSVPPLTDAIGRLLAFDPTVRLQTKSGAIVEVSPADVVSLRVLTDAPVRTADIRALERADAAARAGAEEIWLDGWLLRAAGGVDLATNSAVPLDISANIGALPAIVDWFASRGLTPRLALPDRLLDPPPGWVLEHTERFLLREAASGEFLVVPDDASPPVPGGYWLHHRRRYFAPPGGPPTSPPASR
;
A
#
# COMPACT_ATOMS: atom_id res chain seq x y z
N MET A 1 4.68 -1.01 36.51
CA MET A 1 5.45 -1.15 35.25
C MET A 1 4.51 -0.88 34.10
N ALA A 2 4.83 0.04 33.19
CA ALA A 2 4.04 0.23 31.99
C ALA A 2 4.08 -1.09 31.18
N SER A 3 2.92 -1.62 30.79
CA SER A 3 2.87 -2.74 29.85
C SER A 3 3.26 -2.21 28.47
N TRP A 4 4.47 -2.55 28.03
CA TRP A 4 4.98 -2.18 26.72
C TRP A 4 4.26 -3.00 25.63
N PRO A 5 3.83 -2.37 24.52
CA PRO A 5 3.30 -3.11 23.38
C PRO A 5 4.42 -3.83 22.62
N GLU A 6 4.04 -4.68 21.66
CA GLU A 6 4.99 -5.39 20.79
C GLU A 6 5.91 -4.42 20.04
N LEU A 7 7.16 -4.83 19.82
CA LEU A 7 8.09 -4.05 19.00
C LEU A 7 7.53 -3.86 17.59
N GLY A 8 7.74 -2.69 17.01
CA GLY A 8 7.13 -2.25 15.75
C GLY A 8 5.76 -1.57 15.92
N THR A 9 5.13 -1.69 17.09
CA THR A 9 3.86 -1.01 17.37
C THR A 9 4.04 0.51 17.33
N ARG A 10 3.14 1.18 16.62
CA ARG A 10 3.09 2.63 16.58
C ARG A 10 2.51 3.16 17.90
N ILE A 11 3.27 3.99 18.60
CA ILE A 11 2.86 4.58 19.87
C ILE A 11 3.03 6.10 19.88
N ALA A 12 2.22 6.77 20.69
CA ALA A 12 2.51 8.09 21.20
C ALA A 12 3.09 7.93 22.62
N LEU A 13 4.28 8.47 22.84
CA LEU A 13 4.99 8.46 24.10
C LEU A 13 5.12 9.88 24.62
N ARG A 14 4.62 10.12 25.84
CA ARG A 14 4.86 11.36 26.57
C ARG A 14 5.96 11.13 27.58
N TYR A 15 6.99 11.97 27.57
CA TYR A 15 8.14 11.81 28.47
C TYR A 15 8.66 13.13 29.03
N ARG A 16 9.38 13.01 30.15
CA ARG A 16 10.07 14.11 30.81
C ARG A 16 11.34 14.46 30.05
N ARG A 17 11.54 15.75 29.80
CA ARG A 17 12.81 16.26 29.27
C ARG A 17 13.79 16.46 30.42
N SER A 18 15.07 16.66 30.07
CA SER A 18 16.12 16.96 31.05
C SER A 18 15.69 18.08 32.01
N PRO A 19 16.03 17.98 33.31
CA PRO A 19 15.70 18.99 34.30
C PRO A 19 16.08 20.40 33.83
N GLY A 20 15.16 21.35 33.96
CA GLY A 20 15.33 22.73 33.47
C GLY A 20 14.78 23.01 32.06
N SER A 21 14.26 21.99 31.35
CA SER A 21 13.60 22.18 30.05
C SER A 21 12.26 22.90 30.17
N VAL A 22 11.98 23.83 29.25
CA VAL A 22 10.66 24.46 29.08
C VAL A 22 10.15 24.18 27.65
N PRO A 23 9.00 23.50 27.47
CA PRO A 23 8.20 22.81 28.50
C PRO A 23 8.96 21.59 29.09
N PRO A 24 8.62 21.15 30.32
CA PRO A 24 9.27 20.02 31.01
C PRO A 24 8.87 18.65 30.44
N LEU A 25 7.77 18.58 29.71
CA LEU A 25 7.28 17.38 29.05
C LEU A 25 7.29 17.57 27.53
N THR A 26 7.47 16.47 26.80
CA THR A 26 7.30 16.44 25.36
C THR A 26 6.71 15.12 24.90
N ASP A 27 6.20 15.10 23.67
CA ASP A 27 5.55 13.96 23.07
C ASP A 27 6.35 13.51 21.85
N ALA A 28 6.57 12.20 21.73
CA ALA A 28 7.13 11.57 20.55
C ALA A 28 6.13 10.57 19.98
N ILE A 29 5.91 10.64 18.66
CA ILE A 29 5.08 9.67 17.95
C ILE A 29 6.01 8.89 17.03
N GLY A 30 5.99 7.57 17.17
CA GLY A 30 6.87 6.69 16.43
C GLY A 30 6.59 5.22 16.70
N ARG A 31 7.40 4.36 16.11
CA ARG A 31 7.34 2.92 16.33
C ARG A 31 8.32 2.51 17.41
N LEU A 32 7.86 1.65 18.33
CA LEU A 32 8.66 1.14 19.42
C LEU A 32 9.71 0.15 18.88
N LEU A 33 11.00 0.48 18.96
CA LEU A 33 12.08 -0.39 18.52
C LEU A 33 12.68 -1.21 19.67
N ALA A 34 12.68 -0.64 20.87
CA ALA A 34 13.14 -1.27 22.10
C ALA A 34 12.52 -0.54 23.29
N PHE A 35 12.44 -1.21 24.45
CA PHE A 35 11.97 -0.61 25.70
C PHE A 35 12.82 -0.94 26.92
N ASP A 36 13.83 -1.81 26.79
CA ASP A 36 14.77 -2.17 27.84
C ASP A 36 16.18 -2.32 27.22
N PRO A 37 17.23 -1.71 27.81
CA PRO A 37 17.23 -0.82 28.99
C PRO A 37 16.76 0.61 28.67
N THR A 38 16.53 0.93 27.39
CA THR A 38 16.16 2.27 26.94
C THR A 38 15.01 2.17 25.94
N VAL A 39 14.05 3.08 26.06
CA VAL A 39 12.93 3.19 25.13
C VAL A 39 13.41 3.87 23.88
N ARG A 40 13.34 3.17 22.75
CA ARG A 40 13.76 3.67 21.44
C ARG A 40 12.54 3.77 20.54
N LEU A 41 12.30 4.96 20.00
CA LEU A 41 11.19 5.27 19.11
C LEU A 41 11.72 5.77 17.78
N GLN A 42 11.35 5.12 16.68
CA GLN A 42 11.58 5.66 15.35
C GLN A 42 10.39 6.53 14.95
N THR A 43 10.60 7.83 14.78
CA THR A 43 9.56 8.75 14.30
C THR A 43 9.33 8.59 12.80
N LYS A 44 8.25 9.17 12.27
CA LYS A 44 7.96 9.19 10.82
C LYS A 44 9.11 9.73 9.96
N SER A 45 9.93 10.63 10.49
CA SER A 45 11.07 11.18 9.76
C SER A 45 12.29 10.25 9.75
N GLY A 46 12.20 9.07 10.38
CA GLY A 46 13.31 8.15 10.57
C GLY A 46 14.22 8.50 11.76
N ALA A 47 13.95 9.59 12.49
CA ALA A 47 14.73 9.98 13.65
C ALA A 47 14.49 9.01 14.82
N ILE A 48 15.54 8.66 15.54
CA ILE A 48 15.44 7.84 16.76
C ILE A 48 15.34 8.76 17.98
N VAL A 49 14.26 8.60 18.73
CA VAL A 49 14.05 9.22 20.03
C VAL A 49 14.38 8.18 21.10
N GLU A 50 15.33 8.48 21.96
CA GLU A 50 15.74 7.62 23.07
C GLU A 50 15.29 8.24 24.40
N VAL A 51 14.61 7.45 25.23
CA VAL A 51 14.01 7.89 26.48
C VAL A 51 14.28 6.85 27.56
N SER A 52 14.67 7.31 28.75
CA SER A 52 14.73 6.44 29.93
C SER A 52 13.32 5.91 30.26
N PRO A 53 13.13 4.61 30.52
CA PRO A 53 11.84 4.08 30.96
C PRO A 53 11.26 4.80 32.18
N ALA A 54 12.10 5.39 33.04
CA ALA A 54 11.68 6.17 34.22
C ALA A 54 11.12 7.56 33.87
N ASP A 55 11.50 8.13 32.73
CA ASP A 55 11.03 9.43 32.26
C ASP A 55 9.72 9.36 31.50
N VAL A 56 9.25 8.15 31.18
CA VAL A 56 7.97 7.91 30.51
C VAL A 56 6.82 8.26 31.45
N VAL A 57 5.99 9.20 31.03
CA VAL A 57 4.82 9.65 31.77
C VAL A 57 3.57 8.92 31.31
N SER A 58 3.41 8.75 30.00
CA SER A 58 2.30 7.97 29.44
C SER A 58 2.65 7.39 28.08
N LEU A 59 1.99 6.27 27.76
CA LEU A 59 2.08 5.59 26.47
C LEU A 59 0.67 5.32 25.95
N ARG A 60 0.47 5.55 24.65
CA ARG A 60 -0.76 5.19 23.94
C ARG A 60 -0.43 4.46 22.65
N VAL A 61 -1.00 3.27 22.47
CA VAL A 61 -0.97 2.58 21.17
C VAL A 61 -1.81 3.36 20.18
N LEU A 62 -1.23 3.65 19.02
CA LEU A 62 -1.90 4.27 17.90
C LEU A 62 -2.23 3.22 16.85
N THR A 63 -3.36 3.39 16.18
CA THR A 63 -3.60 2.70 14.91
C THR A 63 -2.59 3.19 13.87
N ASP A 64 -2.40 2.42 12.80
CA ASP A 64 -1.55 2.83 11.69
C ASP A 64 -1.94 4.23 11.19
N ALA A 65 -0.94 4.95 10.66
CA ALA A 65 -1.16 6.30 10.14
C ALA A 65 -2.28 6.26 9.08
N PRO A 66 -3.20 7.26 9.06
CA PRO A 66 -4.20 7.33 8.02
C PRO A 66 -3.52 7.38 6.65
N VAL A 67 -3.76 6.36 5.83
CA VAL A 67 -3.23 6.30 4.47
C VAL A 67 -4.16 7.09 3.54
N ARG A 68 -3.64 8.19 3.00
CA ARG A 68 -4.40 9.09 2.11
C ARG A 68 -4.49 8.49 0.72
N THR A 69 -5.58 8.76 0.01
CA THR A 69 -5.75 8.33 -1.40
C THR A 69 -4.64 8.86 -2.31
N ALA A 70 -4.11 10.06 -2.03
CA ALA A 70 -2.95 10.60 -2.73
C ALA A 70 -1.68 9.77 -2.52
N ASP A 71 -1.42 9.31 -1.29
CA ASP A 71 -0.26 8.46 -0.96
C ASP A 71 -0.38 7.09 -1.63
N ILE A 72 -1.60 6.52 -1.66
CA ILE A 72 -1.91 5.29 -2.41
C ILE A 72 -1.56 5.46 -3.89
N ARG A 73 -2.09 6.50 -4.54
CA ARG A 73 -1.83 6.76 -5.96
C ARG A 73 -0.36 7.05 -6.24
N ALA A 74 0.37 7.68 -5.33
CA ALA A 74 1.81 7.92 -5.49
C ALA A 74 2.58 6.59 -5.50
N LEU A 75 2.26 5.69 -4.57
CA LEU A 75 2.93 4.39 -4.46
C LEU A 75 2.58 3.47 -5.64
N GLU A 76 1.31 3.44 -6.04
CA GLU A 76 0.84 2.68 -7.21
C GLU A 76 1.45 3.19 -8.52
N ARG A 77 1.65 4.51 -8.67
CA ARG A 77 2.39 5.06 -9.82
C ARG A 77 3.86 4.63 -9.83
N ALA A 78 4.52 4.65 -8.67
CA ALA A 78 5.91 4.22 -8.55
C ALA A 78 6.06 2.72 -8.90
N ASP A 79 5.15 1.89 -8.41
CA ASP A 79 5.09 0.47 -8.72
C ASP A 79 4.79 0.20 -10.19
N ALA A 80 3.84 0.93 -10.80
CA ALA A 80 3.55 0.83 -12.21
C ALA A 80 4.75 1.22 -13.09
N ALA A 81 5.48 2.27 -12.72
CA ALA A 81 6.69 2.70 -13.43
C ALA A 81 7.85 1.69 -13.29
N ALA A 82 7.97 1.02 -12.15
CA ALA A 82 9.00 -0.01 -11.93
C ALA A 82 8.72 -1.30 -12.71
N ARG A 83 7.45 -1.57 -13.05
CA ARG A 83 7.00 -2.80 -13.72
C ARG A 83 6.11 -2.44 -14.91
N ALA A 84 6.73 -1.82 -15.90
CA ALA A 84 6.05 -1.36 -17.10
C ALA A 84 5.47 -2.54 -17.91
N GLY A 85 4.29 -2.32 -18.49
CA GLY A 85 3.72 -3.22 -19.49
C GLY A 85 4.56 -3.24 -20.77
N ALA A 86 4.34 -4.25 -21.62
CA ALA A 86 4.91 -4.24 -22.98
C ALA A 86 4.23 -3.17 -23.85
N GLU A 87 2.95 -2.91 -23.59
CA GLU A 87 2.18 -1.80 -24.13
C GLU A 87 1.45 -1.09 -22.99
N GLU A 88 1.46 0.24 -23.01
CA GLU A 88 0.81 1.09 -22.01
C GLU A 88 0.05 2.24 -22.66
N ILE A 89 -1.16 2.54 -22.16
CA ILE A 89 -1.90 3.74 -22.51
C ILE A 89 -2.55 4.40 -21.29
N TRP A 90 -2.70 5.71 -21.34
CA TRP A 90 -3.57 6.43 -20.43
C TRP A 90 -4.97 6.58 -21.03
N LEU A 91 -5.99 6.24 -20.25
CA LEU A 91 -7.39 6.34 -20.65
C LEU A 91 -8.21 6.84 -19.46
N ASP A 92 -8.75 8.06 -19.54
CA ASP A 92 -9.62 8.68 -18.53
C ASP A 92 -9.13 8.49 -17.08
N GLY A 93 -7.84 8.72 -16.87
CA GLY A 93 -7.18 8.61 -15.56
C GLY A 93 -6.74 7.21 -15.14
N TRP A 94 -6.99 6.21 -15.97
CA TRP A 94 -6.46 4.86 -15.83
C TRP A 94 -5.16 4.71 -16.61
N LEU A 95 -4.22 3.97 -16.05
CA LEU A 95 -3.09 3.42 -16.80
C LEU A 95 -3.43 1.96 -17.14
N LEU A 96 -3.56 1.67 -18.43
CA LEU A 96 -3.81 0.33 -18.94
C LEU A 96 -2.47 -0.25 -19.37
N ARG A 97 -2.18 -1.48 -18.93
CA ARG A 97 -0.94 -2.18 -19.26
C ARG A 97 -1.25 -3.57 -19.79
N ALA A 98 -0.58 -3.93 -20.88
CA ALA A 98 -0.67 -5.23 -21.52
C ALA A 98 0.74 -5.80 -21.77
N ALA A 99 0.91 -7.07 -21.45
CA ALA A 99 2.09 -7.89 -21.68
C ALA A 99 1.64 -9.33 -21.98
N GLY A 100 2.30 -10.05 -22.88
CA GLY A 100 1.86 -11.40 -23.31
C GLY A 100 1.91 -12.52 -22.25
N GLY A 101 2.10 -12.20 -20.97
CA GLY A 101 2.24 -13.15 -19.87
C GLY A 101 1.07 -13.16 -18.87
N VAL A 102 1.20 -13.98 -17.83
CA VAL A 102 0.19 -14.12 -16.75
C VAL A 102 0.35 -13.13 -15.62
N ASP A 103 1.40 -12.31 -15.63
CA ASP A 103 1.67 -11.32 -14.58
C ASP A 103 0.58 -10.24 -14.57
N LEU A 104 -0.32 -10.33 -13.58
CA LEU A 104 -1.44 -9.40 -13.35
C LEU A 104 -0.96 -7.97 -13.24
N ALA A 105 0.23 -7.80 -12.67
CA ALA A 105 0.75 -6.53 -12.29
C ALA A 105 1.46 -5.82 -13.45
N THR A 106 1.63 -6.48 -14.60
CA THR A 106 1.92 -5.86 -15.92
C THR A 106 0.74 -6.00 -16.91
N ASN A 107 -0.34 -6.68 -16.51
CA ASN A 107 -1.55 -6.96 -17.30
C ASN A 107 -2.83 -6.54 -16.59
N SER A 108 -2.99 -5.25 -16.37
CA SER A 108 -4.16 -4.69 -15.70
C SER A 108 -4.30 -3.19 -15.96
N ALA A 109 -5.54 -2.70 -15.80
CA ALA A 109 -5.84 -1.29 -15.70
C ALA A 109 -5.80 -0.85 -14.24
N VAL A 110 -5.06 0.23 -13.94
CA VAL A 110 -4.91 0.78 -12.58
C VAL A 110 -5.38 2.23 -12.56
N PRO A 111 -6.26 2.65 -11.62
CA PRO A 111 -6.75 4.02 -11.55
C PRO A 111 -5.69 4.90 -10.89
N LEU A 112 -4.74 5.42 -11.67
CA LEU A 112 -3.61 6.17 -11.13
C LEU A 112 -3.92 7.65 -10.96
N ASP A 113 -4.74 8.25 -11.82
CA ASP A 113 -5.13 9.66 -11.72
C ASP A 113 -6.46 9.88 -10.99
N ILE A 114 -6.60 11.04 -10.35
CA ILE A 114 -7.80 11.40 -9.58
C ILE A 114 -9.08 11.42 -10.42
N SER A 115 -8.97 11.63 -11.73
CA SER A 115 -10.09 11.61 -12.69
C SER A 115 -10.62 10.20 -13.00
N ALA A 116 -9.89 9.14 -12.63
CA ALA A 116 -10.27 7.76 -12.87
C ALA A 116 -11.65 7.45 -12.27
N ASN A 117 -12.55 6.98 -13.13
CA ASN A 117 -13.91 6.61 -12.74
C ASN A 117 -14.39 5.41 -13.56
N ILE A 118 -15.49 4.79 -13.12
CA ILE A 118 -16.03 3.56 -13.71
C ILE A 118 -16.66 3.77 -15.10
N GLY A 119 -16.90 5.03 -15.52
CA GLY A 119 -17.41 5.34 -16.86
C GLY A 119 -16.45 4.95 -17.98
N ALA A 120 -15.15 4.84 -17.68
CA ALA A 120 -14.12 4.36 -18.61
C ALA A 120 -14.17 2.85 -18.87
N LEU A 121 -14.95 2.09 -18.08
CA LEU A 121 -14.90 0.63 -18.05
C LEU A 121 -15.17 -0.03 -19.41
N PRO A 122 -16.17 0.40 -20.23
CA PRO A 122 -16.37 -0.18 -21.56
C PRO A 122 -15.13 -0.05 -22.46
N ALA A 123 -14.51 1.14 -22.49
CA ALA A 123 -13.32 1.38 -23.31
C ALA A 123 -12.09 0.60 -22.81
N ILE A 124 -11.98 0.40 -21.48
CA ILE A 124 -10.96 -0.48 -20.89
C ILE A 124 -11.15 -1.92 -21.37
N VAL A 125 -12.39 -2.44 -21.32
CA VAL A 125 -12.71 -3.80 -21.79
C VAL A 125 -12.37 -3.97 -23.27
N ASP A 126 -12.77 -3.03 -24.13
CA ASP A 126 -12.50 -3.07 -25.56
C ASP A 126 -10.99 -3.05 -25.86
N TRP A 127 -10.23 -2.26 -25.10
CA TRP A 127 -8.78 -2.18 -25.26
C TRP A 127 -8.09 -3.54 -24.99
N PHE A 128 -8.45 -4.24 -23.92
CA PHE A 128 -7.91 -5.58 -23.67
C PHE A 128 -8.44 -6.62 -24.67
N ALA A 129 -9.73 -6.57 -25.01
CA ALA A 129 -10.36 -7.51 -25.94
C ALA A 129 -9.75 -7.44 -27.35
N SER A 130 -9.42 -6.25 -27.84
CA SER A 130 -8.73 -6.07 -29.13
C SER A 130 -7.33 -6.70 -29.19
N ARG A 131 -6.76 -7.05 -28.03
CA ARG A 131 -5.48 -7.75 -27.88
C ARG A 131 -5.65 -9.23 -27.53
N GLY A 132 -6.88 -9.74 -27.47
CA GLY A 132 -7.18 -11.11 -27.02
C GLY A 132 -6.84 -11.36 -25.55
N LEU A 133 -6.80 -10.31 -24.73
CA LEU A 133 -6.48 -10.38 -23.31
C LEU A 133 -7.74 -10.28 -22.46
N THR A 134 -7.73 -10.92 -21.29
CA THR A 134 -8.77 -10.70 -20.26
C THR A 134 -8.63 -9.29 -19.69
N PRO A 135 -9.67 -8.46 -19.71
CA PRO A 135 -9.61 -7.17 -19.04
C PRO A 135 -9.55 -7.40 -17.53
N ARG A 136 -8.49 -6.88 -16.91
CA ARG A 136 -8.31 -6.95 -15.46
C ARG A 136 -8.20 -5.56 -14.88
N LEU A 137 -8.89 -5.32 -13.78
CA LEU A 137 -8.74 -4.10 -12.99
C LEU A 137 -7.87 -4.39 -11.78
N ALA A 138 -6.82 -3.60 -11.56
CA ALA A 138 -6.13 -3.58 -10.27
C ALA A 138 -6.64 -2.37 -9.49
N LEU A 139 -7.46 -2.63 -8.48
CA LEU A 139 -8.13 -1.61 -7.66
C LEU A 139 -7.45 -1.52 -6.29
N PRO A 140 -6.70 -0.44 -6.03
CA PRO A 140 -6.17 -0.15 -4.71
C PRO A 140 -7.31 0.21 -3.74
N ASP A 141 -7.18 -0.19 -2.48
CA ASP A 141 -8.16 0.12 -1.44
C ASP A 141 -8.47 1.63 -1.43
N ARG A 142 -9.74 1.99 -1.20
CA ARG A 142 -10.22 3.38 -1.07
C ARG A 142 -10.15 4.26 -2.34
N LEU A 143 -9.72 3.75 -3.49
CA LEU A 143 -9.72 4.53 -4.73
C LEU A 143 -11.05 4.44 -5.48
N LEU A 144 -11.48 3.22 -5.80
CA LEU A 144 -12.73 2.94 -6.52
C LEU A 144 -13.32 1.63 -6.00
N ASP A 145 -14.65 1.56 -5.96
CA ASP A 145 -15.36 0.32 -5.69
C ASP A 145 -15.34 -0.59 -6.94
N PRO A 146 -15.27 -1.93 -6.76
CA PRO A 146 -15.31 -2.85 -7.89
C PRO A 146 -16.66 -2.76 -8.62
N PRO A 147 -16.67 -2.84 -9.96
CA PRO A 147 -17.93 -2.86 -10.70
C PRO A 147 -18.76 -4.10 -10.32
N PRO A 148 -20.11 -3.99 -10.27
CA PRO A 148 -20.97 -5.12 -9.95
C PRO A 148 -20.74 -6.33 -10.87
N GLY A 149 -20.69 -7.53 -10.29
CA GLY A 149 -20.53 -8.79 -11.02
C GLY A 149 -19.08 -9.13 -11.41
N TRP A 150 -18.11 -8.24 -11.19
CA TRP A 150 -16.70 -8.56 -11.38
C TRP A 150 -16.19 -9.49 -10.26
N VAL A 151 -15.35 -10.45 -10.64
CA VAL A 151 -14.86 -11.50 -9.74
C VAL A 151 -13.47 -11.14 -9.24
N LEU A 152 -13.26 -11.20 -7.92
CA LEU A 152 -11.94 -11.05 -7.31
C LEU A 152 -11.06 -12.27 -7.64
N GLU A 153 -9.95 -12.04 -8.34
CA GLU A 153 -8.99 -13.09 -8.72
C GLU A 153 -7.81 -13.16 -7.74
N HIS A 154 -7.29 -12.01 -7.32
CA HIS A 154 -6.06 -11.93 -6.53
C HIS A 154 -6.03 -10.68 -5.65
N THR A 155 -5.30 -10.73 -4.53
CA THR A 155 -5.06 -9.59 -3.66
C THR A 155 -3.59 -9.50 -3.31
N GLU A 156 -3.03 -8.30 -3.44
CA GLU A 156 -1.68 -7.96 -3.03
C GLU A 156 -1.72 -6.97 -1.86
N ARG A 157 -0.67 -6.99 -1.05
CA ARG A 157 -0.38 -6.03 0.00
C ARG A 157 0.80 -5.18 -0.42
N PHE A 158 0.63 -3.87 -0.35
CA PHE A 158 1.72 -2.93 -0.39
C PHE A 158 2.24 -2.71 1.03
N LEU A 159 3.50 -3.06 1.23
CA LEU A 159 4.21 -2.90 2.48
C LEU A 159 5.19 -1.75 2.35
N LEU A 160 5.09 -0.72 3.18
CA LEU A 160 5.99 0.44 3.15
C LEU A 160 6.99 0.34 4.31
N ARG A 161 8.23 0.84 4.12
CA ARG A 161 9.29 0.93 5.14
C ARG A 161 9.51 2.37 5.63
N GLU A 162 9.67 2.60 6.95
CA GLU A 162 9.55 3.95 7.57
C GLU A 162 10.95 4.45 7.69
N ALA A 163 11.46 4.80 6.53
CA ALA A 163 12.73 5.44 6.37
C ALA A 163 12.56 6.50 5.28
N ALA A 164 13.48 7.46 5.24
CA ALA A 164 13.55 8.48 4.21
C ALA A 164 13.66 7.92 2.77
N SER A 165 13.82 6.60 2.60
CA SER A 165 14.02 5.92 1.32
C SER A 165 12.76 5.72 0.48
N GLY A 166 11.54 5.78 1.06
CA GLY A 166 10.31 5.49 0.30
C GLY A 166 10.23 4.04 -0.21
N GLU A 167 11.00 3.15 0.38
CA GLU A 167 11.11 1.75 0.00
C GLU A 167 9.82 0.98 0.31
N PHE A 168 9.34 0.19 -0.65
CA PHE A 168 8.15 -0.62 -0.51
C PHE A 168 8.33 -2.01 -1.11
N LEU A 169 7.51 -2.95 -0.64
CA LEU A 169 7.38 -4.31 -1.17
C LEU A 169 5.92 -4.53 -1.56
N VAL A 170 5.71 -5.25 -2.66
CA VAL A 170 4.40 -5.76 -3.05
C VAL A 170 4.45 -7.27 -2.88
N VAL A 171 3.53 -7.81 -2.08
CA VAL A 171 3.48 -9.25 -1.78
C VAL A 171 2.06 -9.77 -1.89
N PRO A 172 1.85 -11.05 -2.27
CA PRO A 172 0.53 -11.67 -2.20
C PRO A 172 -0.09 -11.60 -0.79
N ASP A 173 -1.42 -11.47 -0.70
CA ASP A 173 -2.16 -11.45 0.57
C ASP A 173 -2.52 -12.88 1.06
N ASP A 174 -2.41 -13.90 0.20
CA ASP A 174 -2.78 -15.29 0.46
C ASP A 174 -1.67 -16.15 1.08
N ALA A 175 -0.41 -15.69 1.04
CA ALA A 175 0.72 -16.38 1.63
C ALA A 175 1.27 -15.64 2.87
N SER A 176 1.36 -16.37 3.99
CA SER A 176 2.21 -16.01 5.13
C SER A 176 3.67 -16.17 4.68
N PRO A 177 4.47 -15.10 4.75
CA PRO A 177 5.06 -14.79 6.04
C PRO A 177 4.46 -13.52 6.68
N PRO A 178 4.71 -13.31 7.99
CA PRO A 178 4.43 -12.03 8.63
C PRO A 178 5.09 -10.89 7.84
N VAL A 179 4.52 -9.70 7.96
CA VAL A 179 5.11 -8.48 7.41
C VAL A 179 6.58 -8.42 7.86
N PRO A 180 7.56 -8.36 6.93
CA PRO A 180 8.96 -8.35 7.30
C PRO A 180 9.26 -7.21 8.27
N GLY A 181 10.16 -7.46 9.24
CA GLY A 181 10.52 -6.49 10.25
C GLY A 181 10.90 -5.14 9.62
N GLY A 182 10.25 -4.06 10.07
CA GLY A 182 10.46 -2.71 9.55
C GLY A 182 9.55 -2.30 8.39
N TYR A 183 8.72 -3.21 7.86
CA TYR A 183 7.64 -2.86 6.94
C TYR A 183 6.28 -2.88 7.66
N TRP A 184 5.28 -2.22 7.09
CA TRP A 184 3.88 -2.32 7.52
C TRP A 184 2.95 -2.20 6.32
N LEU A 185 1.72 -2.69 6.50
CA LEU A 185 0.68 -2.59 5.49
C LEU A 185 0.32 -1.12 5.22
N HIS A 186 0.57 -0.66 4.00
CA HIS A 186 0.11 0.63 3.50
C HIS A 186 -1.33 0.52 2.99
N HIS A 187 -1.56 -0.40 2.06
CA HIS A 187 -2.87 -0.67 1.48
C HIS A 187 -2.86 -2.02 0.74
N ARG A 188 -4.04 -2.52 0.36
CA ARG A 188 -4.17 -3.66 -0.53
C ARG A 188 -4.52 -3.20 -1.94
N ARG A 189 -4.09 -3.99 -2.93
CA ARG A 189 -4.54 -3.92 -4.32
C ARG A 189 -5.25 -5.20 -4.69
N ARG A 190 -6.43 -5.08 -5.26
CA ARG A 190 -7.29 -6.21 -5.60
C ARG A 190 -7.48 -6.30 -7.11
N TYR A 191 -7.31 -7.50 -7.64
CA TYR A 191 -7.45 -7.78 -9.07
C TYR A 191 -8.82 -8.35 -9.36
N PHE A 192 -9.53 -7.72 -10.27
CA PHE A 192 -10.87 -8.14 -10.68
C PHE A 192 -10.91 -8.44 -12.18
N ALA A 193 -11.64 -9.49 -12.54
CA ALA A 193 -11.97 -9.84 -13.93
C ALA A 193 -13.48 -9.74 -14.18
N PRO A 194 -13.92 -9.51 -15.42
CA PRO A 194 -15.34 -9.46 -15.75
C PRO A 194 -16.02 -10.82 -15.53
N PRO A 195 -17.34 -10.84 -15.33
CA PRO A 195 -18.10 -12.07 -15.32
C PRO A 195 -17.99 -12.78 -16.68
N GLY A 196 -17.74 -14.10 -16.67
CA GLY A 196 -17.73 -14.94 -17.89
C GLY A 196 -16.37 -15.52 -18.31
N GLY A 197 -15.30 -15.26 -17.56
CA GLY A 197 -13.97 -15.82 -17.85
C GLY A 197 -13.23 -15.09 -18.99
N PRO A 198 -12.00 -15.52 -19.36
CA PRO A 198 -11.24 -14.91 -20.43
C PRO A 198 -12.05 -14.91 -21.74
N PRO A 199 -11.96 -13.86 -22.59
CA PRO A 199 -12.58 -13.90 -23.90
C PRO A 199 -12.08 -15.15 -24.63
N THR A 200 -13.02 -16.02 -25.02
CA THR A 200 -12.69 -17.18 -25.87
C THR A 200 -11.96 -16.66 -27.09
N SER A 201 -10.73 -17.14 -27.33
CA SER A 201 -9.93 -16.77 -28.50
C SER A 201 -10.80 -16.85 -29.76
N PRO A 202 -10.71 -15.88 -30.69
CA PRO A 202 -11.44 -15.98 -31.93
C PRO A 202 -11.02 -17.27 -32.67
N PRO A 203 -11.94 -17.96 -33.37
CA PRO A 203 -11.57 -19.12 -34.15
C PRO A 203 -10.50 -18.71 -35.17
N ALA A 204 -9.40 -19.46 -35.22
CA ALA A 204 -8.36 -19.26 -36.22
C ALA A 204 -8.99 -19.39 -37.61
N SER A 205 -9.15 -18.26 -38.31
CA SER A 205 -9.56 -18.24 -39.71
C SER A 205 -8.52 -18.98 -40.54
N ARG A 206 -8.94 -20.06 -41.21
CA ARG A 206 -8.24 -20.65 -42.35
C ARG A 206 -8.74 -20.01 -43.64
#